data_AF-A0A521WND1-F1
#
_entry.id   AF-A0A521WND1-F1
#
_cell.length_a   1.000
_cell.length_b   1.000
_cell.length_c   1.000
_cell.angle_alpha   90.00
_cell.angle_beta   90.00
_cell.angle_gamma   90.00
#
_symmetry.space_group_name_H-M   'P 1'
#
loop_
_entity.id
_entity.type
_entity.pdbx_description
1 polymer ?
#
loop_
_entity_poly.entity_id
_entity_poly.type
_entity_poly.pdbx_seq_one_letter_code
_entity_poly.pdbx_strand_id
1 'polypeptide(L)' 'MSDFKKMNDADLAKTLKEKREALRVFRFGVAGSKTRNVKEASVLRRDIARVMTEISSKKNN' A
#
# COMPACT_ATOMS: atom_id res chain seq x y z
N MET A 1 14.72 -4.92 2.24
CA MET A 1 14.82 -3.56 2.82
C MET A 1 13.71 -2.72 2.22
N SER A 2 13.06 -1.82 2.97
CA SER A 2 11.93 -1.03 2.50
C SER A 2 12.37 -0.05 1.42
N ASP A 3 12.07 -0.35 0.15
CA ASP A 3 12.37 0.51 -1.01
C ASP A 3 11.78 1.94 -0.86
N PHE A 4 10.77 2.09 0.00
CA PHE A 4 10.13 3.36 0.35
C PHE A 4 11.04 4.35 1.09
N LYS A 5 12.16 3.93 1.67
CA LYS A 5 13.06 4.80 2.44
C LYS A 5 13.75 5.88 1.58
N LYS A 6 13.91 5.62 0.28
CA LYS A 6 14.55 6.55 -0.68
C LYS A 6 13.55 7.48 -1.37
N MET A 7 12.26 7.26 -1.20
CA MET A 7 11.22 8.04 -1.87
C MET A 7 11.02 9.39 -1.19
N ASN A 8 10.70 10.40 -2.00
CA ASN A 8 10.32 11.72 -1.49
C ASN A 8 8.90 11.66 -0.89
N ASP A 9 8.53 12.64 -0.07
CA ASP A 9 7.26 12.63 0.66
C ASP A 9 6.06 12.70 -0.28
N ALA A 10 6.20 13.41 -1.40
CA ALA A 10 5.22 13.44 -2.48
C ALA A 10 5.02 12.07 -3.12
N ASP A 11 6.11 11.31 -3.32
CA ASP A 11 6.06 9.98 -3.92
C ASP A 11 5.48 8.95 -2.95
N LEU A 12 5.81 9.06 -1.65
CA LEU A 12 5.18 8.27 -0.60
C LEU A 12 3.67 8.49 -0.54
N ALA A 13 3.22 9.74 -0.63
CA ALA A 13 1.80 10.08 -0.64
C ALA A 13 1.07 9.53 -1.89
N LYS A 14 1.69 9.64 -3.08
CA LYS A 14 1.17 9.03 -4.31
C LYS A 14 1.07 7.51 -4.19
N THR A 15 2.15 6.87 -3.77
CA THR A 15 2.22 5.41 -3.60
C THR A 15 1.17 4.92 -2.58
N LEU A 16 0.97 5.66 -1.49
CA LEU A 16 -0.08 5.36 -0.51
C LEU A 16 -1.47 5.38 -1.14
N LYS A 17 -1.77 6.40 -1.97
CA LYS A 17 -3.06 6.55 -2.64
C LYS A 17 -3.30 5.40 -3.62
N GLU A 18 -2.32 5.09 -4.45
CA GLU A 18 -2.38 4.00 -5.43
C GLU A 18 -2.60 2.64 -4.75
N LYS A 19 -1.85 2.34 -3.69
CA LYS A 19 -1.97 1.06 -2.95
C LYS A 19 -3.32 0.94 -2.25
N ARG A 20 -3.87 2.03 -1.72
CA ARG A 20 -5.23 2.07 -1.12
C ARG A 20 -6.31 1.84 -2.18
N GLU A 21 -6.18 2.46 -3.35
CA GLU A 21 -7.11 2.26 -4.46
C GLU A 21 -7.05 0.82 -4.98
N ALA A 22 -5.85 0.26 -5.14
CA ALA A 22 -5.66 -1.15 -5.51
C ALA A 22 -6.31 -2.09 -4.49
N LEU A 23 -6.19 -1.81 -3.18
CA LEU A 23 -6.87 -2.59 -2.14
C LEU A 23 -8.39 -2.46 -2.22
N ARG A 24 -8.91 -1.27 -2.57
CA ARG A 24 -10.35 -1.04 -2.78
C ARG A 24 -10.86 -1.84 -3.98
N VAL A 25 -10.22 -1.72 -5.13
CA VAL A 25 -10.54 -2.47 -6.34
C VAL A 25 -10.47 -3.98 -6.08
N PHE A 26 -9.44 -4.43 -5.35
CA PHE A 26 -9.33 -5.82 -4.93
C PHE A 26 -10.52 -6.27 -4.08
N ARG A 27 -10.92 -5.50 -3.06
CA ARG A 27 -12.09 -5.82 -2.22
C ARG A 27 -13.38 -5.93 -3.02
N PHE A 28 -13.62 -5.02 -3.96
CA PHE A 28 -14.79 -5.08 -4.84
C PHE A 28 -14.71 -6.22 -5.86
N GLY A 29 -13.51 -6.53 -6.38
CA GLY A 29 -13.29 -7.64 -7.31
C GLY A 29 -13.42 -9.03 -6.67
N VAL A 30 -13.09 -9.17 -5.38
CA VAL A 30 -13.26 -10.44 -4.63
C VAL A 30 -14.74 -10.79 -4.44
N ALA A 31 -15.62 -9.79 -4.28
CA ALA A 31 -17.04 -10.01 -4.04
C ALA A 31 -17.76 -10.73 -5.19
N GLY A 32 -17.19 -10.73 -6.40
CA GLY A 32 -17.74 -11.38 -7.60
C GLY A 32 -17.10 -12.74 -7.96
N SER A 33 -16.55 -13.47 -6.98
CA SER A 33 -15.96 -14.83 -7.14
C SER A 33 -14.79 -14.98 -8.14
N LYS A 34 -14.18 -13.87 -8.60
CA LYS A 34 -13.19 -13.86 -9.70
C LYS A 34 -11.74 -13.64 -9.26
N THR A 35 -11.40 -13.80 -7.98
CA THR A 35 -10.03 -13.54 -7.50
C THR A 35 -9.31 -14.82 -7.12
N ARG A 36 -8.44 -15.29 -8.03
CA ARG A 36 -7.59 -16.48 -7.84
C ARG A 36 -6.41 -16.23 -6.89
N ASN A 37 -6.08 -14.97 -6.60
CA ASN A 37 -4.85 -14.60 -5.86
C ASN A 37 -5.12 -13.79 -4.58
N VAL A 38 -5.65 -14.47 -3.55
CA VAL A 38 -5.99 -13.87 -2.24
C VAL A 38 -4.78 -13.26 -1.52
N LYS A 39 -3.56 -13.71 -1.87
CA LYS A 39 -2.30 -13.25 -1.29
C LYS A 39 -1.97 -11.79 -1.62
N GLU A 40 -2.47 -11.27 -2.75
CA GLU A 40 -2.21 -9.89 -3.18
C GLU A 40 -2.74 -8.85 -2.18
N ALA A 41 -3.91 -9.07 -1.58
CA ALA A 41 -4.42 -8.19 -0.51
C ALA A 41 -3.49 -8.14 0.71
N SER A 42 -2.87 -9.27 1.06
CA SER A 42 -1.94 -9.32 2.20
C SER A 42 -0.69 -8.49 1.93
N VAL A 43 -0.15 -8.58 0.71
CA VAL A 43 0.99 -7.78 0.26
C VAL A 43 0.62 -6.29 0.22
N LEU A 44 -0.52 -5.94 -0.36
CA LEU A 44 -1.01 -4.55 -0.42
C LEU A 44 -1.16 -3.93 0.98
N ARG A 45 -1.74 -4.66 1.93
CA ARG A 45 -1.84 -4.18 3.33
C ARG A 45 -0.48 -3.96 3.97
N ARG A 46 0.48 -4.86 3.73
CA ARG A 46 1.84 -4.75 4.27
C ARG A 46 2.60 -3.57 3.65
N ASP A 47 2.43 -3.32 2.37
CA ASP A 47 3.03 -2.16 1.68
C ASP A 47 2.45 -0.84 2.21
N ILE A 48 1.12 -0.75 2.38
CA ILE A 48 0.47 0.43 2.97
C ILE A 48 1.03 0.71 4.36
N ALA A 49 1.15 -0.32 5.20
CA ALA A 49 1.69 -0.18 6.54
C ALA A 49 3.13 0.34 6.52
N ARG A 50 4.00 -0.21 5.65
CA ARG A 50 5.38 0.26 5.49
C ARG A 50 5.46 1.72 5.05
N VAL A 51 4.67 2.12 4.05
CA VAL A 51 4.62 3.52 3.59
C VAL A 51 4.17 4.45 4.73
N MET A 52 3.15 4.06 5.50
CA MET A 52 2.70 4.85 6.66
C MET A 52 3.76 4.94 7.75
N THR A 53 4.49 3.85 8.02
CA THR A 53 5.62 3.87 8.95
C THR A 53 6.70 4.86 8.49
N GLU A 54 7.12 4.80 7.23
CA GLU A 54 8.15 5.73 6.72
C GLU A 54 7.70 7.19 6.79
N ILE A 55 6.44 7.49 6.42
CA ILE A 55 5.87 8.85 6.57
C ILE A 55 5.91 9.29 8.04
N SER A 56 5.53 8.42 8.98
CA SER A 56 5.57 8.73 10.41
C SER A 56 6.99 8.88 10.93
N SER A 57 7.93 8.06 10.47
CA SER A 57 9.35 8.11 10.84
C SER A 57 10.01 9.40 10.36
N LYS A 58 9.65 9.90 9.18
CA LYS A 58 10.13 11.20 8.68
C LYS A 58 9.53 12.40 9.42
N LYS A 59 8.28 12.29 9.89
CA LYS A 59 7.62 13.38 10.63
C LYS A 59 8.16 13.55 12.06
N ASN A 60 8.58 12.45 12.68
CA ASN A 60 9.04 12.42 14.07
C ASN A 60 10.57 12.58 14.23
N ASN A 61 11.29 12.89 13.15
CA ASN A 61 12.75 13.01 13.11
C ASN A 61 13.13 14.35 12.49
#